data_AF-A0A7C6SC86-F1
#
_entry.id   AF-A0A7C6SC86-F1
#
_cell.length_a   1.000
_cell.length_b   1.000
_cell.length_c   1.000
_cell.angle_alpha   90.00
_cell.angle_beta   90.00
_cell.angle_gamma   90.00
#
_symmetry.space_group_name_H-M   'P 1'
#
loop_
_entity.id
_entity.type
_entity.pdbx_description
1 polymer ?
#
loop_
_entity_poly.entity_id
_entity_poly.type
_entity_poly.pdbx_seq_one_letter_code
_entity_poly.pdbx_strand_id
1 'polypeptide(L)'
;MQEYKIDYDMFNVSEIVKIIEFFRLIESLKTKKVNKDLLINKYNEYRKIINNKALEKKYDKMLYQKSNISIYQTMKHYIENS
;
A
#
# COMPACT_ATOMS: atom_id res chain seq x y z
N MET A 1 3.96 17.70 -5.52
CA MET A 1 3.42 16.72 -4.56
C MET A 1 3.03 15.48 -5.34
N GLN A 2 3.38 14.28 -4.86
CA GLN A 2 3.04 13.05 -5.55
C GLN A 2 1.55 12.75 -5.34
N GLU A 3 0.71 12.92 -6.36
CA GLU A 3 -0.73 12.69 -6.24
C GLU A 3 -1.04 11.20 -6.19
N TYR A 4 -1.75 10.76 -5.14
CA TYR A 4 -2.42 9.45 -5.12
C TYR A 4 -3.90 9.71 -5.39
N LYS A 5 -4.47 8.93 -6.32
CA LYS A 5 -5.89 9.00 -6.67
C LYS A 5 -6.70 8.14 -5.69
N ILE A 6 -6.79 8.63 -4.44
CA ILE A 6 -7.59 8.03 -3.37
C ILE A 6 -9.00 8.64 -3.42
N ASP A 7 -9.99 7.86 -3.05
CA ASP A 7 -11.37 8.32 -2.91
C ASP A 7 -11.54 8.94 -1.52
N TYR A 8 -11.45 10.27 -1.42
CA TYR A 8 -11.43 10.96 -0.13
C TYR A 8 -12.80 11.00 0.55
N ASP A 9 -13.89 10.77 -0.17
CA ASP A 9 -15.25 10.71 0.39
C ASP A 9 -15.54 9.33 1.00
N MET A 10 -14.80 8.29 0.58
CA MET A 10 -14.95 6.91 1.06
C MET A 10 -14.25 6.65 2.40
N PHE A 11 -13.29 7.48 2.80
CA PHE A 11 -12.42 7.25 3.96
C PHE A 11 -12.37 8.45 4.88
N ASN A 12 -12.24 8.21 6.18
CA ASN A 12 -11.95 9.30 7.11
C ASN A 12 -10.47 9.74 7.02
N VAL A 13 -10.16 10.91 7.60
CA VAL A 13 -8.80 11.49 7.55
C VAL A 13 -7.73 10.53 8.08
N SER A 14 -8.02 9.80 9.16
CA SER A 14 -7.05 8.85 9.76
C SER A 14 -6.77 7.67 8.82
N GLU A 15 -7.81 7.16 8.16
CA GLU A 15 -7.69 6.08 7.17
C GLU A 15 -6.90 6.53 5.94
N ILE A 16 -7.19 7.73 5.43
CA ILE A 16 -6.46 8.34 4.30
C ILE A 16 -4.97 8.44 4.62
N VAL A 17 -4.64 8.94 5.82
CA VAL A 17 -3.24 9.03 6.27
C VAL A 17 -2.58 7.66 6.27
N LYS A 18 -3.24 6.63 6.82
CA LYS A 18 -2.70 5.25 6.84
C LYS A 18 -2.51 4.66 5.43
N ILE A 19 -3.44 4.91 4.51
CA ILE A 19 -3.31 4.49 3.11
C ILE A 19 -2.09 5.15 2.46
N ILE A 20 -1.93 6.46 2.64
CA ILE A 20 -0.79 7.22 2.08
C ILE A 20 0.53 6.76 2.70
N GLU A 21 0.58 6.56 4.02
CA GLU A 21 1.76 6.02 4.70
C GLU A 21 2.16 4.67 4.12
N PHE A 22 1.20 3.78 3.92
CA PHE A 22 1.46 2.46 3.35
C PHE A 22 1.99 2.55 1.91
N PHE A 23 1.41 3.41 1.06
CA PHE A 23 1.91 3.60 -0.31
C PHE A 23 3.34 4.11 -0.33
N ARG A 24 3.67 5.10 0.51
CA ARG A 24 5.04 5.60 0.66
C ARG A 24 5.99 4.52 1.15
N LEU A 25 5.54 3.67 2.07
CA LEU A 25 6.34 2.55 2.57
C LEU A 25 6.69 1.58 1.45
N ILE A 26 5.70 1.19 0.63
CA ILE A 26 5.91 0.33 -0.54
C ILE A 26 6.87 0.98 -1.53
N GLU A 27 6.66 2.25 -1.89
CA GLU A 27 7.55 2.95 -2.82
C GLU A 27 8.99 3.03 -2.31
N SER A 28 9.16 3.16 -1.00
CA SER A 28 10.48 3.23 -0.38
C SER A 28 11.28 1.93 -0.48
N LEU A 29 10.62 0.78 -0.68
CA LEU A 29 11.29 -0.51 -0.87
C LEU A 29 12.18 -0.54 -2.12
N LYS A 30 11.94 0.35 -3.09
CA LYS A 30 12.78 0.49 -4.28
C LYS A 30 14.18 0.99 -3.97
N THR A 31 14.34 1.76 -2.90
CA THR A 31 15.60 2.46 -2.58
C THR A 31 16.22 1.97 -1.28
N LYS A 32 15.42 1.45 -0.35
CA LYS A 32 15.90 0.96 0.94
C LYS A 32 15.20 -0.31 1.38
N LYS A 33 15.89 -1.11 2.20
CA LYS A 33 15.26 -2.21 2.93
C LYS A 33 14.38 -1.64 4.04
N VAL A 34 13.22 -2.24 4.24
CA VAL A 34 12.28 -1.90 5.32
C VAL A 34 12.17 -3.11 6.24
N ASN A 35 11.93 -2.86 7.52
CA ASN A 35 11.64 -3.93 8.49
C ASN A 35 10.40 -4.72 8.04
N LYS A 36 10.53 -6.04 7.95
CA LYS A 36 9.50 -6.96 7.46
C LYS A 36 8.23 -6.93 8.33
N ASP A 37 8.37 -6.96 9.65
CA ASP A 37 7.24 -6.95 10.58
C ASP A 37 6.46 -5.64 10.47
N LEU A 38 7.15 -4.51 10.35
CA LEU A 38 6.54 -3.21 10.12
C LEU A 38 5.75 -3.19 8.81
N LEU A 39 6.32 -3.73 7.72
CA LEU A 39 5.66 -3.79 6.42
C LEU A 39 4.39 -4.65 6.46
N ILE A 40 4.47 -5.83 7.08
CA ILE A 40 3.32 -6.74 7.23
C ILE A 40 2.24 -6.10 8.10
N ASN A 41 2.61 -5.45 9.21
CA ASN A 41 1.65 -4.77 10.07
C ASN A 41 0.92 -3.65 9.32
N LYS A 42 1.65 -2.76 8.63
CA LYS A 42 1.07 -1.68 7.82
C LYS A 42 0.21 -2.21 6.67
N TYR A 43 0.58 -3.33 6.06
CA TYR A 43 -0.26 -3.99 5.06
C TYR A 43 -1.57 -4.52 5.65
N ASN A 44 -1.54 -5.12 6.84
CA ASN A 44 -2.74 -5.59 7.51
C ASN A 44 -3.68 -4.43 7.89
N GLU A 45 -3.14 -3.30 8.36
CA GLU A 45 -3.92 -2.07 8.58
C GLU A 45 -4.57 -1.59 7.29
N TYR A 46 -3.78 -1.47 6.21
CA TYR A 46 -4.28 -1.09 4.89
C TYR A 46 -5.41 -2.01 4.42
N ARG A 47 -5.25 -3.33 4.50
CA ARG A 47 -6.28 -4.29 4.09
C ARG A 47 -7.57 -4.18 4.89
N LYS A 48 -7.46 -3.92 6.20
CA LYS A 48 -8.64 -3.69 7.07
C LYS A 48 -9.41 -2.44 6.67
N ILE A 49 -8.73 -1.38 6.25
CA ILE A 49 -9.35 -0.13 5.80
C ILE A 49 -10.02 -0.32 4.45
N ILE A 50 -9.31 -0.93 3.48
CA ILE A 50 -9.84 -1.07 2.13
C ILE A 50 -11.01 -2.06 2.08
N ASN A 51 -10.88 -3.21 2.75
CA ASN A 51 -11.89 -4.28 2.85
C ASN A 51 -12.64 -4.61 1.53
N ASN A 52 -12.01 -4.35 0.38
CA ASN A 52 -12.64 -4.45 -0.94
C ASN A 52 -11.59 -4.82 -1.97
N LYS A 53 -11.71 -6.03 -2.54
CA LYS A 53 -10.75 -6.60 -3.49
C LYS A 53 -10.63 -5.81 -4.79
N ALA A 54 -11.71 -5.17 -5.25
CA ALA A 54 -11.66 -4.34 -6.45
C ALA A 54 -10.86 -3.06 -6.21
N LEU A 55 -11.02 -2.47 -5.02
CA LEU A 55 -10.30 -1.27 -4.62
C LEU A 55 -8.81 -1.56 -4.36
N GLU A 56 -8.49 -2.70 -3.73
CA GLU A 56 -7.10 -3.18 -3.60
C GLU A 56 -6.41 -3.27 -4.98
N LYS A 57 -7.07 -3.88 -5.97
CA LYS A 57 -6.54 -3.97 -7.35
C LYS A 57 -6.39 -2.61 -8.01
N LYS A 58 -7.34 -1.69 -7.81
CA LYS A 58 -7.29 -0.33 -8.35
C LYS A 58 -6.08 0.42 -7.81
N TYR A 59 -5.83 0.33 -6.51
CA TYR A 59 -4.69 0.99 -5.87
C TYR A 59 -3.35 0.32 -6.18
N ASP A 60 -3.30 -1.01 -6.25
CA ASP A 60 -2.12 -1.73 -6.74
C ASP A 60 -1.74 -1.29 -8.16
N LYS A 61 -2.72 -1.23 -9.08
CA LYS A 61 -2.50 -0.75 -10.45
C LYS A 61 -2.02 0.70 -10.49
N MET A 62 -2.64 1.57 -9.69
CA MET A 62 -2.24 2.98 -9.59
C MET A 62 -0.78 3.11 -9.13
N LEU A 63 -0.40 2.39 -8.06
CA LEU A 63 0.96 2.45 -7.52
C LEU A 63 1.98 1.86 -8.50
N TYR A 64 1.63 0.76 -9.17
CA TYR A 64 2.46 0.16 -10.20
C TYR A 64 2.71 1.11 -11.38
N GLN A 65 1.66 1.75 -11.90
CA GLN A 65 1.79 2.72 -12.99
C GLN A 65 2.67 3.93 -12.62
N LYS A 66 2.63 4.35 -11.37
CA LYS A 66 3.37 5.51 -10.86
C LYS A 66 4.82 5.19 -10.55
N SER A 67 5.05 4.06 -9.88
CA SER A 67 6.32 3.77 -9.20
C SER A 67 6.95 2.47 -9.67
N ASN A 68 6.34 1.76 -10.61
CA ASN A 68 6.82 0.48 -11.14
C ASN A 68 7.04 -0.57 -10.04
N ILE A 69 6.21 -0.54 -9.00
CA ILE A 69 6.19 -1.50 -7.90
C ILE A 69 4.74 -1.89 -7.59
N SER A 70 4.49 -3.19 -7.50
CA SER A 70 3.16 -3.73 -7.18
C SER A 70 3.10 -4.08 -5.70
N ILE A 71 2.09 -3.55 -5.00
CA ILE A 71 1.74 -3.92 -3.64
C ILE A 71 1.54 -5.44 -3.55
N TYR A 72 0.78 -6.02 -4.48
CA TYR A 72 0.49 -7.46 -4.44
C TYR A 72 1.75 -8.31 -4.58
N GLN A 73 2.58 -8.04 -5.58
CA GLN A 73 3.82 -8.81 -5.80
C GLN A 73 4.80 -8.65 -4.65
N THR A 74 4.96 -7.41 -4.16
CA THR A 74 5.79 -7.13 -2.99
C THR A 74 5.31 -7.91 -1.78
N MET A 75 4.04 -7.76 -1.40
CA MET A 75 3.54 -8.43 -0.19
C MET A 75 3.53 -9.94 -0.33
N LYS A 76 3.25 -10.49 -1.52
CA LYS A 76 3.37 -11.91 -1.79
C LYS A 76 4.79 -12.41 -1.48
N HIS A 77 5.82 -11.73 -1.97
CA HIS A 77 7.21 -12.08 -1.69
C HIS A 77 7.53 -12.03 -0.19
N TYR A 78 7.11 -10.99 0.53
CA TYR A 78 7.39 -10.89 1.96
C TYR A 78 6.61 -11.90 2.81
N ILE A 79 5.40 -12.28 2.41
CA ILE A 79 4.57 -13.24 3.14
C ILE A 79 5.06 -14.67 2.88
N GLU A 80 5.35 -15.05 1.64
CA GLU A 80 5.80 -16.40 1.27
C GLU A 80 7.22 -16.74 1.75
N ASN A 81 8.07 -15.73 1.96
CA ASN A 81 9.40 -15.91 2.53
C ASN A 81 9.42 -15.69 4.05
N SER A 82 8.33 -16.01 4.76
CA SER A 82 8.21 -16.01 6.23
C SER A 82 8.29 -17.39 6.83
#